data_AF-A0A519CJ88-F1
#
_entry.id   AF-A0A519CJ88-F1
#
_cell.length_a   1.000
_cell.length_b   1.000
_cell.length_c   1.000
_cell.angle_alpha   90.00
_cell.angle_beta   90.00
_cell.angle_gamma   90.00
#
_symmetry.space_group_name_H-M   'P 1'
#
loop_
_entity.id
_entity.type
_entity.pdbx_description
1 polymer ?
#
loop_
_entity_poly.entity_id
_entity_poly.type
_entity_poly.pdbx_seq_one_letter_code
_entity_poly.pdbx_strand_id
1 'polypeptide(L)'
;MSPPAHQLDCIVSWAQYLMGQAMVDIRQEDCTGCDRCIPHCPFEALLPLAICPDGFNKRPVIVREEACVGCLSCIGSCPTNALFEIIIPKNSLKSPLSHPNKHLLTQSIDRWSKAGLKWA
;
A
#
# COMPACT_ATOMS: atom_id res chain seq x y z
N MET A 1 -2.47 -43.27 -7.40
CA MET A 1 -3.77 -42.74 -7.85
C MET A 1 -3.71 -41.23 -7.68
N SER A 2 -3.47 -40.54 -8.78
CA SER A 2 -3.34 -39.07 -8.85
C SER A 2 -4.71 -38.41 -8.73
N PRO A 3 -4.86 -37.31 -7.98
CA PRO A 3 -6.14 -36.62 -7.89
C PRO A 3 -6.46 -35.86 -9.19
N PRO A 4 -7.74 -35.65 -9.52
CA PRO A 4 -8.18 -34.98 -10.74
C PRO A 4 -7.83 -33.48 -10.71
N ALA A 5 -7.36 -32.97 -11.85
CA ALA A 5 -6.79 -31.62 -12.03
C ALA A 5 -7.72 -30.45 -11.63
N HIS A 6 -9.03 -30.67 -11.49
CA HIS A 6 -10.01 -29.63 -11.15
C HIS A 6 -10.04 -29.25 -9.66
N GLN A 7 -9.34 -29.98 -8.78
CA GLN A 7 -9.29 -29.68 -7.35
C GLN A 7 -8.09 -28.80 -6.95
N LEU A 8 -7.12 -28.64 -7.85
CA LEU A 8 -5.99 -27.72 -7.68
C LEU A 8 -6.38 -26.26 -7.97
N ASP A 9 -7.36 -26.02 -8.85
CA ASP A 9 -7.83 -24.67 -9.22
C ASP A 9 -8.51 -23.92 -8.06
N CYS A 10 -9.18 -24.63 -7.15
CA CYS A 10 -9.76 -24.01 -5.95
C CYS A 10 -8.70 -23.62 -4.91
N ILE A 11 -7.52 -24.23 -4.89
CA ILE A 11 -6.49 -23.87 -3.89
C ILE A 11 -5.74 -22.62 -4.36
N VAL A 12 -5.41 -22.51 -5.66
CA VAL A 12 -4.76 -21.30 -6.20
C VAL A 12 -5.69 -20.09 -6.24
N SER A 13 -7.01 -20.27 -6.44
CA SER A 13 -7.97 -19.16 -6.43
C SER A 13 -8.17 -18.51 -5.05
N TRP A 14 -7.97 -19.23 -3.94
CA TRP A 14 -8.10 -18.69 -2.58
C TRP A 14 -6.76 -18.22 -1.99
N ALA A 15 -5.65 -18.87 -2.35
CA ALA A 15 -4.32 -18.50 -1.87
C ALA A 15 -3.87 -17.11 -2.35
N GLN A 16 -4.34 -16.67 -3.53
CA GLN A 16 -4.05 -15.34 -4.06
C GLN A 16 -4.86 -14.22 -3.38
N TYR A 17 -5.95 -14.58 -2.69
CA TYR A 17 -6.87 -13.64 -2.04
C TYR A 17 -6.55 -13.38 -0.56
N LEU A 18 -5.76 -14.25 0.08
CA LEU A 18 -5.59 -14.24 1.54
C LEU A 18 -4.26 -13.67 2.04
N MET A 19 -3.32 -13.33 1.14
CA MET A 19 -1.96 -12.90 1.53
C MET A 19 -1.42 -11.71 0.70
N GLY A 20 -2.30 -10.95 0.05
CA GLY A 20 -1.91 -9.70 -0.63
C GLY A 20 -1.88 -8.54 0.36
N GLN A 21 -0.78 -7.78 0.40
CA GLN A 21 -0.82 -6.45 1.03
C GLN A 21 -1.69 -5.55 0.15
N ALA A 22 -2.89 -5.22 0.65
CA ALA A 22 -3.76 -4.26 -0.02
C ALA A 22 -3.05 -2.91 -0.14
N MET A 23 -3.24 -2.20 -1.23
CA MET A 23 -2.72 -0.85 -1.46
C MET A 23 -3.84 0.07 -1.89
N VAL A 24 -3.54 1.37 -1.92
CA VAL A 24 -4.47 2.38 -2.42
C VAL A 24 -4.06 2.76 -3.84
N ASP A 25 -5.03 2.87 -4.74
CA ASP A 25 -4.87 3.48 -6.06
C ASP A 25 -5.83 4.67 -6.23
N ILE A 26 -5.55 5.53 -7.22
CA ILE A 26 -6.32 6.73 -7.51
C ILE A 26 -6.88 6.65 -8.92
N ARG A 27 -8.21 6.77 -9.05
CA ARG A 27 -8.87 7.00 -10.32
C ARG A 27 -8.63 8.46 -10.73
N GLN A 28 -7.73 8.66 -11.69
CA GLN A 28 -7.22 10.00 -12.03
C GLN A 28 -8.30 10.90 -12.65
N GLU A 29 -9.28 10.32 -13.34
CA GLU A 29 -10.43 11.02 -13.90
C GLU A 29 -11.37 11.62 -12.82
N ASP A 30 -11.37 11.06 -11.60
CA ASP A 30 -12.16 11.56 -10.46
C ASP A 30 -11.33 12.45 -9.51
N CYS A 31 -10.01 12.54 -9.74
CA CYS A 31 -9.10 13.28 -8.89
C CYS A 31 -9.12 14.77 -9.23
N THR A 32 -9.57 15.59 -8.27
CA THR A 32 -9.64 17.05 -8.45
C THR A 32 -8.36 17.80 -8.06
N GLY A 33 -7.31 17.10 -7.60
CA GLY A 33 -6.10 17.73 -7.07
C GLY A 33 -6.37 18.59 -5.82
N CYS A 34 -7.29 18.16 -4.95
CA CYS A 34 -7.68 18.91 -3.75
C CYS A 34 -6.79 18.65 -2.52
N ASP A 35 -5.83 17.73 -2.63
CA ASP A 35 -4.79 17.43 -1.63
C ASP A 35 -5.28 16.96 -0.24
N ARG A 36 -6.59 16.78 -0.04
CA ARG A 36 -7.18 16.36 1.24
C ARG A 36 -6.66 15.02 1.76
N CYS A 37 -6.22 14.14 0.88
CA CYS A 37 -5.73 12.81 1.25
C CYS A 37 -4.28 12.79 1.75
N ILE A 38 -3.49 13.81 1.44
CA ILE A 38 -2.07 13.91 1.82
C ILE A 38 -1.88 13.86 3.34
N PRO A 39 -2.54 14.70 4.17
CA PRO A 39 -2.35 14.67 5.62
C PRO A 39 -2.87 13.39 6.30
N HIS A 40 -3.68 12.59 5.61
CA HIS A 40 -4.17 11.30 6.12
C HIS A 40 -3.20 10.14 5.83
N CYS A 41 -2.11 10.39 5.09
CA CYS A 41 -1.10 9.38 4.80
C CYS A 41 0.08 9.48 5.79
N PRO A 42 0.16 8.62 6.82
CA PRO A 42 1.27 8.66 7.78
C PRO A 42 2.63 8.23 7.18
N PHE A 43 2.62 7.68 5.97
CA PHE A 43 3.81 7.20 5.26
C PHE A 43 4.21 8.10 4.08
N GLU A 44 3.55 9.26 3.92
CA GLU A 44 3.84 10.22 2.85
C GLU A 44 3.82 9.57 1.45
N ALA A 45 2.96 8.58 1.25
CA ALA A 45 2.83 7.87 -0.02
C ALA A 45 2.00 8.65 -1.06
N LEU A 46 1.25 9.66 -0.63
CA LEU A 46 0.40 10.48 -1.50
C LEU A 46 1.05 11.85 -1.72
N LEU A 47 1.34 12.20 -2.98
CA LEU A 47 1.96 13.47 -3.34
C LEU A 47 1.31 14.07 -4.59
N PRO A 48 1.21 15.41 -4.71
CA PRO A 48 0.77 16.03 -5.94
C PRO A 48 1.84 15.81 -7.03
N LEU A 49 1.42 15.70 -8.28
CA LEU A 49 2.34 15.77 -9.40
C LEU A 49 3.18 17.06 -9.33
N ALA A 50 4.42 16.99 -9.82
CA ALA A 50 5.29 18.16 -9.88
C ALA A 50 4.70 19.24 -10.80
N ILE A 51 4.09 18.82 -11.91
CA ILE A 51 3.54 19.67 -12.97
C ILE A 51 2.04 19.38 -13.10
N CYS A 52 1.24 20.42 -13.39
CA CYS A 52 -0.18 20.26 -13.68
C CYS A 52 -0.36 19.78 -15.13
N PRO A 53 -0.97 18.60 -15.38
CA PRO A 53 -1.25 18.14 -16.73
C PRO A 53 -2.29 19.02 -17.43
N ASP A 54 -2.28 19.03 -18.76
CA ASP A 54 -3.30 19.70 -19.56
C ASP A 54 -4.69 19.13 -19.28
N GLY A 55 -5.69 20.00 -19.19
CA GLY A 55 -7.08 19.63 -18.86
C GLY A 55 -7.37 19.51 -17.36
N PHE A 56 -6.36 19.70 -16.49
CA PHE A 56 -6.55 19.77 -15.04
C PHE A 56 -6.43 21.20 -14.52
N ASN A 57 -7.33 21.57 -13.59
CA ASN A 57 -7.27 22.87 -12.92
C ASN A 57 -6.26 22.90 -11.76
N LYS A 58 -5.88 21.72 -11.25
CA LYS A 58 -4.96 21.53 -10.12
C LYS A 58 -4.12 20.28 -10.35
N ARG A 59 -2.96 20.22 -9.70
CA ARG A 59 -2.05 19.06 -9.79
C ARG A 59 -2.74 17.84 -9.18
N PRO A 60 -2.99 16.78 -9.95
CA PRO A 60 -3.59 15.58 -9.40
C PRO A 60 -2.59 14.88 -8.46
N VAL A 61 -3.13 14.07 -7.55
CA VAL A 61 -2.34 13.31 -6.57
C VAL A 61 -1.97 11.95 -7.16
N ILE A 62 -0.75 11.50 -6.90
CA ILE A 62 -0.26 10.15 -7.21
C ILE A 62 0.04 9.37 -5.94
N VAL A 63 0.04 8.05 -6.08
CA VAL A 63 0.52 7.12 -5.05
C VAL A 63 1.96 6.71 -5.38
N ARG A 64 2.89 6.94 -4.47
CA ARG A 64 4.22 6.33 -4.47
C ARG A 64 4.10 4.92 -3.92
N GLU A 65 4.11 3.94 -4.82
CA GLU A 65 3.90 2.53 -4.47
C GLU A 65 4.91 2.02 -3.45
N GLU A 66 6.16 2.50 -3.52
CA GLU A 66 7.25 2.14 -2.63
C GLU A 66 7.06 2.60 -1.17
N ALA A 67 6.21 3.60 -0.93
CA ALA A 67 5.93 4.14 0.40
C ALA A 67 4.55 3.73 0.92
N CYS A 68 3.67 3.21 0.07
CA CYS A 68 2.33 2.81 0.45
C CYS A 68 2.35 1.45 1.16
N VAL A 69 2.13 1.44 2.46
CA VAL A 69 2.09 0.19 3.24
C VAL A 69 0.70 -0.45 3.32
N GLY A 70 -0.31 0.14 2.66
CA GLY A 70 -1.65 -0.43 2.66
C GLY A 70 -2.53 -0.13 3.88
N CYS A 71 -2.30 0.96 4.61
CA CYS A 71 -3.10 1.28 5.82
C CYS A 71 -4.53 1.75 5.54
N LEU A 72 -4.84 2.13 4.29
CA LEU A 72 -6.17 2.57 3.81
C LEU A 72 -6.77 3.82 4.48
N SER A 73 -6.08 4.46 5.43
CA SER A 73 -6.56 5.64 6.18
C SER A 73 -6.95 6.83 5.31
N CYS A 74 -6.38 6.96 4.10
CA CYS A 74 -6.65 8.06 3.20
C CYS A 74 -7.96 7.92 2.42
N ILE A 75 -8.54 6.72 2.27
CA ILE A 75 -9.71 6.49 1.40
C ILE A 75 -10.89 7.39 1.83
N GLY A 76 -11.22 7.40 3.13
CA GLY A 76 -12.34 8.18 3.65
C GLY A 76 -12.17 9.70 3.60
N SER A 77 -10.97 10.20 3.29
CA SER A 77 -10.71 11.64 3.15
C SER A 77 -11.07 12.20 1.78
N CYS A 78 -11.32 11.32 0.79
CA CYS A 78 -11.56 11.72 -0.59
C CYS A 78 -13.00 12.20 -0.78
N PRO A 79 -13.26 13.48 -1.09
CA PRO A 79 -14.62 13.96 -1.28
C PRO A 79 -15.27 13.47 -2.58
N THR A 80 -14.47 13.00 -3.55
CA THR A 80 -14.94 12.49 -4.85
C THR A 80 -14.89 10.96 -4.96
N ASN A 81 -14.49 10.26 -3.89
CA ASN A 81 -14.28 8.81 -3.90
C ASN A 81 -13.31 8.32 -4.99
N ALA A 82 -12.33 9.16 -5.38
CA ALA A 82 -11.30 8.79 -6.37
C ALA A 82 -10.29 7.76 -5.84
N LEU A 83 -10.14 7.62 -4.51
CA LEU A 83 -9.23 6.68 -3.86
C LEU A 83 -9.95 5.34 -3.61
N PHE A 84 -9.32 4.23 -3.98
CA PHE A 84 -9.87 2.88 -3.79
C PHE A 84 -8.79 1.85 -3.44
N GLU A 85 -9.20 0.75 -2.82
CA GLU A 85 -8.33 -0.36 -2.44
C GLU A 85 -8.04 -1.29 -3.65
N ILE A 86 -6.80 -1.74 -3.76
CA ILE A 86 -6.34 -2.75 -4.72
C ILE A 86 -5.58 -3.87 -3.99
N ILE A 87 -5.73 -5.12 -4.45
CA ILE A 87 -5.17 -6.30 -3.75
C ILE A 87 -3.70 -6.55 -4.12
N ILE A 88 -3.31 -6.24 -5.37
CA ILE A 88 -1.95 -6.47 -5.87
C ILE A 88 -1.45 -5.16 -6.49
N PRO A 89 -0.48 -4.48 -5.87
CA PRO A 89 0.14 -3.30 -6.46
C PRO A 89 1.09 -3.67 -7.60
N LYS A 90 1.31 -2.75 -8.54
CA LYS A 90 2.11 -2.99 -9.76
C LYS A 90 3.55 -3.39 -9.41
N ASN A 91 4.13 -2.80 -8.38
CA ASN A 91 5.48 -3.11 -7.90
C ASN A 91 5.60 -4.37 -7.02
N SER A 92 4.51 -5.11 -6.76
CA SER A 92 4.52 -6.34 -5.94
C SER A 92 5.44 -7.44 -6.52
N LEU A 93 5.72 -7.40 -7.81
CA LEU A 93 6.57 -8.38 -8.51
C LEU A 93 8.05 -8.33 -8.09
N LYS A 94 8.49 -7.30 -7.34
CA LYS A 94 9.87 -7.15 -6.85
C LYS A 94 9.89 -6.94 -5.34
N SER A 95 10.00 -8.03 -4.58
CA SER A 95 10.20 -7.93 -3.13
C SER A 95 11.62 -7.46 -2.81
N PRO A 96 11.83 -6.45 -1.95
CA PRO A 96 13.15 -6.14 -1.38
C PRO A 96 13.79 -7.34 -0.64
N LEU A 97 12.96 -8.28 -0.17
CA LEU A 97 13.39 -9.53 0.47
C LEU A 97 13.77 -10.63 -0.52
N SER A 98 13.57 -10.43 -1.83
CA SER A 98 14.00 -11.39 -2.86
C SER A 98 15.52 -11.58 -2.90
N HIS A 99 16.27 -10.61 -2.34
CA HIS A 99 17.71 -10.66 -2.17
C HIS A 99 18.04 -10.31 -0.70
N PRO A 100 17.94 -11.25 0.25
CA PRO A 100 18.26 -11.01 1.64
C PRO A 100 19.78 -10.78 1.76
N ASN A 101 20.21 -9.54 1.60
CA ASN A 101 21.60 -9.18 1.87
C ASN A 101 21.80 -9.17 3.38
N LYS A 102 22.45 -10.22 3.90
CA LYS A 102 22.97 -10.39 5.26
C LYS A 102 21.96 -10.07 6.36
N HIS A 103 21.48 -11.11 7.02
CA HIS A 103 20.78 -10.99 8.30
C HIS A 103 21.58 -10.07 9.24
N LEU A 104 21.12 -8.84 9.41
CA LEU A 104 21.79 -7.87 10.26
C LEU A 104 21.69 -8.38 11.69
N LEU A 105 22.80 -8.36 12.42
CA LEU A 105 22.81 -8.70 13.84
C LEU A 105 22.03 -7.60 14.57
N THR A 106 20.79 -7.89 14.97
CA THR A 106 19.91 -6.97 15.70
C THR A 106 19.91 -7.32 17.18
N GLN A 107 19.81 -6.29 18.04
CA GLN A 107 19.67 -6.48 19.49
C GLN A 107 18.21 -6.75 19.84
N SER A 108 17.96 -7.61 20.82
CA SER A 108 16.62 -7.84 21.38
C SER A 108 16.21 -6.67 22.26
N ILE A 109 15.05 -6.08 21.99
CA ILE A 109 14.45 -5.06 22.86
C ILE A 109 13.28 -5.69 23.61
N ASP A 110 13.40 -5.83 24.92
CA ASP A 110 12.32 -6.30 25.80
C ASP A 110 11.29 -5.18 25.99
N ARG A 111 10.28 -5.18 25.11
CA ARG A 111 9.20 -4.19 25.09
C ARG A 111 8.32 -4.23 26.34
N TRP A 112 8.25 -5.37 27.05
CA TRP A 112 7.42 -5.55 28.24
C TRP A 112 8.26 -5.77 29.51
N SER A 113 9.03 -4.74 29.89
CA SER A 113 9.73 -4.70 31.18
C SER A 113 9.25 -3.49 32.00
N LYS A 114 9.44 -3.51 33.32
CA LYS A 114 9.09 -2.38 34.21
C LYS A 114 9.79 -1.06 33.84
N ALA A 115 10.84 -1.11 33.03
CA ALA A 115 11.63 0.03 32.56
C ALA A 115 11.58 0.21 31.02
N GLY A 116 10.62 -0.42 30.33
CA GLY A 116 10.48 -0.33 28.88
C GLY A 116 10.27 1.11 28.38
N LEU A 117 10.52 1.34 27.09
CA LEU A 117 10.32 2.64 26.44
C LEU A 117 8.91 3.16 26.70
N LYS A 118 8.81 4.09 27.65
CA LYS A 118 7.60 4.85 27.92
C LYS A 118 7.24 5.57 26.64
N TRP A 119 5.97 5.49 26.25
CA TRP A 119 5.46 6.30 25.16
C TRP A 119 5.61 7.76 25.59
N ALA A 120 6.34 8.54 24.80
CA ALA A 120 6.41 9.99 24.94
C ALA A 120 5.15 10.61 24.34
#